data_AF-A0A553QAR0-F1
#
_entry.id   AF-A0A553QAR0-F1
#
_cell.length_a   1.000
_cell.length_b   1.000
_cell.length_c   1.000
_cell.angle_alpha   90.00
_cell.angle_beta   90.00
_cell.angle_gamma   90.00
#
_symmetry.space_group_name_H-M   'P 1'
#
loop_
_entity.id
_entity.type
_entity.pdbx_description
1 polymer ?
#
loop_
_entity_poly.entity_id
_entity_poly.type
_entity_poly.pdbx_seq_one_letter_code
_entity_poly.pdbx_strand_id
1 'polypeptide(L)'
;MPQEPQPWAGVLLQLTLLLSALPAQYLLSRWTGGDSSQRHTATQRSFGEEEDHYQTVQEALTVELMMHHNEHGYFAVSSDRRSPRPGYVLHRVGQVVLETKNQMVGVIVGWDAGLRAPPEAKDTPHYRILFSGPDASSILIGYIPQQNLKLLLSFEPEIATLEHYFSHFNGDKFVMQEWLQELYPED
;
A
#
# COMPACT_ATOMS: atom_id res chain seq x y z
N MET A 1 -36.79 72.19 12.76
CA MET A 1 -37.53 70.91 12.61
C MET A 1 -36.49 69.81 12.40
N PRO A 2 -36.42 68.80 13.28
CA PRO A 2 -35.44 67.73 13.18
C PRO A 2 -35.91 66.67 12.15
N GLN A 3 -34.99 66.22 11.31
CA GLN A 3 -35.21 65.17 10.30
C GLN A 3 -35.04 63.80 10.99
N GLU A 4 -36.05 62.92 10.89
CA GLU A 4 -35.97 61.53 11.37
C GLU A 4 -34.96 60.72 10.54
N PRO A 5 -34.17 59.82 11.17
CA PRO A 5 -33.24 58.97 10.45
C PRO A 5 -33.97 57.89 9.64
N GLN A 6 -33.66 57.80 8.34
CA GLN A 6 -34.25 56.82 7.43
C GLN A 6 -33.89 55.36 7.85
N PRO A 7 -34.86 54.42 7.77
CA PRO A 7 -34.72 53.05 8.31
C PRO A 7 -33.68 52.18 7.57
N TRP A 8 -33.27 52.60 6.37
CA TRP A 8 -32.26 51.89 5.59
C TRP A 8 -30.82 52.24 6.00
N ALA A 9 -30.60 53.31 6.76
CA ALA A 9 -29.26 53.75 7.16
C ALA A 9 -28.53 52.69 8.02
N GLY A 10 -29.25 52.05 8.95
CA GLY A 10 -28.70 50.96 9.76
C GLY A 10 -28.42 49.70 8.94
N VAL A 11 -29.29 49.37 7.99
CA VAL A 11 -29.15 48.19 7.12
C VAL A 11 -27.96 48.34 6.17
N LEU A 12 -27.76 49.53 5.60
CA LEU A 12 -26.59 49.81 4.76
C LEU A 12 -25.28 49.78 5.56
N LEU A 13 -25.28 50.28 6.81
CA LEU A 13 -24.11 50.15 7.71
C LEU A 13 -23.80 48.69 8.03
N GLN A 14 -24.81 47.87 8.28
CA GLN A 14 -24.61 46.44 8.57
C GLN A 14 -24.09 45.67 7.35
N LEU A 15 -24.61 45.96 6.15
CA LEU A 15 -24.16 45.33 4.91
C LEU A 15 -22.74 45.76 4.50
N THR A 16 -22.39 47.04 4.70
CA THR A 16 -21.01 47.53 4.49
C THR A 16 -20.01 46.94 5.49
N LEU A 17 -20.43 46.74 6.74
CA LEU A 17 -19.62 46.05 7.74
C LEU A 17 -19.38 44.58 7.35
N LEU A 18 -20.41 43.87 6.88
CA LEU A 18 -20.31 42.47 6.44
C LEU A 18 -19.47 42.30 5.16
N LEU A 19 -19.57 43.21 4.19
CA LEU A 19 -18.75 43.14 2.96
C LEU A 19 -17.25 43.44 3.22
N SER A 20 -16.91 44.19 4.27
CA SER A 20 -15.51 44.47 4.64
C SER A 20 -14.85 43.36 5.48
N ALA A 21 -15.63 42.41 6.01
CA ALA A 21 -15.10 41.30 6.80
C ALA A 21 -14.43 40.19 5.94
N LEU A 22 -14.83 40.04 4.67
CA LEU A 22 -14.30 39.01 3.77
C LEU A 22 -12.89 39.31 3.23
N PRO A 23 -12.52 40.57 2.92
CA PRO A 23 -11.12 40.92 2.61
C PRO A 23 -10.17 40.70 3.78
N ALA A 24 -10.60 40.87 5.03
CA ALA A 24 -9.72 40.72 6.19
C ALA A 24 -9.30 39.26 6.43
N GLN A 25 -10.22 38.30 6.27
CA GLN A 25 -9.89 36.87 6.37
C GLN A 25 -9.00 36.39 5.22
N TYR A 26 -9.23 36.91 4.00
CA TYR A 26 -8.38 36.64 2.84
C TYR A 26 -6.99 37.30 2.95
N LEU A 27 -6.89 38.48 3.56
CA LEU A 27 -5.62 39.16 3.79
C LEU A 27 -4.84 38.54 4.96
N LEU A 28 -5.51 38.07 6.01
CA LEU A 28 -4.89 37.30 7.09
C LEU A 28 -4.33 35.97 6.59
N SER A 29 -5.06 35.22 5.74
CA SER A 29 -4.53 33.97 5.17
C SER A 29 -3.33 34.22 4.24
N ARG A 30 -3.28 35.36 3.54
CA ARG A 30 -2.15 35.74 2.69
C ARG A 30 -0.93 36.28 3.45
N TRP A 31 -1.10 36.74 4.69
CA TRP A 31 -0.01 37.27 5.54
C TRP A 31 0.46 36.29 6.62
N THR A 32 -0.31 35.26 6.97
CA THR A 32 0.15 34.14 7.81
C THR A 32 0.70 32.97 6.99
N GLY A 33 0.59 33.01 5.67
CA GLY A 33 1.20 32.06 4.72
C GLY A 33 2.70 32.28 4.46
N GLY A 34 3.41 32.94 5.37
CA GLY A 34 4.84 33.20 5.30
C GLY A 34 5.55 32.71 6.56
N ASP A 35 6.19 31.55 6.43
CA ASP A 35 7.30 31.06 7.25
C ASP A 35 7.01 30.67 8.72
N SER A 36 6.26 29.57 8.90
CA SER A 36 6.39 28.69 10.07
C SER A 36 7.29 27.46 9.79
N SER A 37 7.88 27.37 8.60
CA SER A 37 8.67 26.21 8.16
C SER A 37 10.18 26.32 8.41
N GLN A 38 10.70 27.41 9.01
CA GLN A 38 12.14 27.57 9.29
C GLN A 38 12.54 27.73 10.77
N ARG A 39 11.85 27.09 11.72
CA ARG A 39 12.33 27.10 13.14
C ARG A 39 12.44 25.75 13.85
N HIS A 40 12.35 24.63 13.13
CA HIS A 40 12.64 23.31 13.70
C HIS A 40 13.73 22.53 12.95
N THR A 41 14.61 23.25 12.24
CA THR A 41 15.66 22.67 11.40
C THR A 41 17.01 22.73 12.11
N ALA A 42 17.20 21.97 13.20
CA ALA A 42 18.55 21.69 13.72
C ALA A 42 18.69 20.54 14.74
N THR A 43 17.65 19.79 15.13
CA THR A 43 17.86 18.67 16.08
C THR A 43 16.89 17.49 15.92
N GLN A 44 15.88 17.56 15.05
CA GLN A 44 14.80 16.55 15.03
C GLN A 44 14.51 16.03 13.61
N ARG A 45 15.57 15.74 12.84
CA ARG A 45 15.49 15.17 11.49
C ARG A 45 16.31 13.89 11.30
N SER A 46 16.74 13.26 12.38
CA SER A 46 17.48 11.99 12.31
C SER A 46 16.87 10.88 13.18
N PHE A 47 15.69 11.09 13.76
CA PHE A 47 15.09 10.10 14.68
C PHE A 47 13.58 9.87 14.47
N GLY A 48 12.84 10.81 13.87
CA GLY A 48 11.39 10.64 13.65
C GLY A 48 11.00 9.88 12.38
N GLU A 49 11.74 10.07 11.28
CA GLU A 49 11.49 9.35 10.03
C GLU A 49 11.93 7.88 10.11
N GLU A 50 12.92 7.58 10.94
CA GLU A 50 13.35 6.20 11.21
C GLU A 50 12.32 5.47 12.09
N GLU A 51 11.88 6.04 13.22
CA GLU A 51 10.93 5.38 14.13
C GLU A 51 9.55 5.11 13.50
N ASP A 52 8.98 6.04 12.73
CA ASP A 52 7.68 5.82 12.06
C ASP A 52 7.80 4.77 10.93
N HIS A 53 8.93 4.72 10.23
CA HIS A 53 9.18 3.72 9.19
C HIS A 53 9.43 2.33 9.80
N TYR A 54 10.15 2.24 10.93
CA TYR A 54 10.33 0.98 11.65
C TYR A 54 9.02 0.49 12.28
N GLN A 55 8.16 1.38 12.78
CA GLN A 55 6.85 1.01 13.33
C GLN A 55 5.89 0.53 12.24
N THR A 56 5.86 1.20 11.08
CA THR A 56 4.99 0.81 9.95
C THR A 56 5.49 -0.47 9.27
N VAL A 57 6.81 -0.62 9.12
CA VAL A 57 7.43 -1.88 8.63
C VAL A 57 7.25 -2.99 9.66
N GLN A 58 7.37 -2.72 10.97
CA GLN A 58 7.04 -3.70 11.99
C GLN A 58 5.57 -4.07 11.97
N GLU A 59 4.64 -3.16 11.72
CA GLU A 59 3.21 -3.47 11.63
C GLU A 59 2.90 -4.27 10.36
N ALA A 60 3.50 -3.93 9.21
CA ALA A 60 3.39 -4.73 7.98
C ALA A 60 4.01 -6.12 8.15
N LEU A 61 5.21 -6.20 8.74
CA LEU A 61 5.92 -7.42 9.07
C LEU A 61 5.17 -8.20 10.17
N THR A 62 4.46 -7.54 11.08
CA THR A 62 3.64 -8.15 12.14
C THR A 62 2.34 -8.68 11.58
N VAL A 63 1.67 -7.98 10.66
CA VAL A 63 0.52 -8.50 9.91
C VAL A 63 0.95 -9.69 9.07
N GLU A 64 2.11 -9.58 8.41
CA GLU A 64 2.75 -10.67 7.72
C GLU A 64 3.06 -11.84 8.68
N LEU A 65 3.66 -11.59 9.85
CA LEU A 65 3.98 -12.60 10.86
C LEU A 65 2.73 -13.22 11.51
N MET A 66 1.65 -12.45 11.68
CA MET A 66 0.35 -12.92 12.13
C MET A 66 -0.28 -13.88 11.11
N MET A 67 0.10 -13.76 9.83
CA MET A 67 -0.24 -14.73 8.80
C MET A 67 0.78 -15.89 8.72
N HIS A 68 2.00 -15.76 9.26
CA HIS A 68 3.11 -16.75 9.25
C HIS A 68 2.94 -17.97 10.16
N HIS A 69 1.93 -18.03 11.02
CA HIS A 69 1.64 -19.23 11.79
C HIS A 69 0.15 -19.54 11.77
N ASN A 70 -0.27 -19.99 10.59
CA ASN A 70 -1.53 -20.63 10.40
C ASN A 70 -1.31 -22.14 10.61
N GLU A 71 -1.82 -22.71 11.72
CA GLU A 71 -1.75 -24.16 12.01
C GLU A 71 -2.35 -25.04 10.88
N HIS A 72 -3.16 -24.45 10.00
CA HIS A 72 -3.83 -25.11 8.88
C HIS A 72 -3.12 -24.89 7.54
N GLY A 73 -2.06 -24.08 7.47
CA GLY A 73 -1.24 -23.89 6.27
C GLY A 73 -1.96 -23.31 5.04
N TYR A 74 -3.04 -22.55 5.24
CA TYR A 74 -3.78 -21.82 4.20
C TYR A 74 -2.99 -20.65 3.61
N PHE A 75 -3.42 -20.17 2.44
CA PHE A 75 -2.92 -18.94 1.78
C PHE A 75 -1.43 -18.97 1.44
N ALA A 76 -0.93 -20.13 1.05
CA ALA A 76 0.48 -20.38 0.78
C ALA A 76 1.42 -20.14 1.97
N VAL A 77 0.93 -20.15 3.21
CA VAL A 77 1.76 -19.93 4.41
C VAL A 77 2.25 -21.22 5.07
N SER A 78 1.97 -22.37 4.47
CA SER A 78 2.56 -23.63 4.94
C SER A 78 4.08 -23.65 4.74
N SER A 79 4.79 -24.15 5.75
CA SER A 79 6.21 -24.50 5.71
C SER A 79 6.51 -25.77 4.91
N ASP A 80 5.50 -26.39 4.29
CA ASP A 80 5.70 -27.54 3.42
C ASP A 80 6.49 -27.13 2.19
N ARG A 81 7.55 -27.90 1.91
CA ARG A 81 8.30 -27.80 0.66
C ARG A 81 7.40 -28.18 -0.51
N ARG A 82 7.31 -27.31 -1.52
CA ARG A 82 6.45 -27.50 -2.69
C ARG A 82 7.20 -28.16 -3.83
N SER A 83 7.43 -29.46 -3.65
CA SER A 83 8.11 -30.31 -4.62
C SER A 83 7.47 -31.71 -4.65
N PRO A 84 7.23 -32.31 -5.83
CA PRO A 84 7.46 -31.73 -7.15
C PRO A 84 6.47 -30.62 -7.51
N ARG A 85 6.89 -29.64 -8.31
CA ARG A 85 6.00 -28.60 -8.83
C ARG A 85 5.01 -29.21 -9.83
N PRO A 86 3.70 -29.11 -9.62
CA PRO A 86 2.74 -29.63 -10.58
C PRO A 86 2.74 -28.82 -11.88
N GLY A 87 2.70 -29.49 -13.04
CA GLY A 87 2.77 -28.83 -14.36
C GLY A 87 1.58 -27.92 -14.70
N TYR A 88 0.49 -28.00 -13.94
CA TYR A 88 -0.69 -27.12 -14.11
C TYR A 88 -0.60 -25.82 -13.30
N VAL A 89 0.42 -25.67 -12.44
CA VAL A 89 0.78 -24.39 -11.80
C VAL A 89 1.58 -23.60 -12.82
N LEU A 90 1.00 -22.54 -13.38
CA LEU A 90 1.54 -21.85 -14.56
C LEU A 90 2.50 -20.71 -14.22
N HIS A 91 2.33 -20.04 -13.07
CA HIS A 91 3.15 -18.89 -12.67
C HIS A 91 4.16 -19.27 -11.59
N ARG A 92 5.25 -18.51 -11.50
CA ARG A 92 6.39 -18.78 -10.62
C ARG A 92 6.52 -17.71 -9.55
N VAL A 93 7.04 -18.09 -8.40
CA VAL A 93 7.45 -17.15 -7.36
C VAL A 93 8.49 -16.18 -7.94
N GLY A 94 8.33 -14.90 -7.60
CA GLY A 94 9.09 -13.77 -8.09
C GLY A 94 8.55 -13.14 -9.38
N GLN A 95 7.62 -13.78 -10.09
CA GLN A 95 7.04 -13.18 -11.30
C GLN A 95 6.13 -12.00 -10.96
N VAL A 96 6.17 -11.00 -11.84
CA VAL A 96 5.30 -9.83 -11.78
C VAL A 96 4.04 -10.10 -12.58
N VAL A 97 2.88 -9.82 -11.98
CA VAL A 97 1.58 -10.14 -12.57
C VAL A 97 0.59 -8.99 -12.41
N LEU A 98 -0.32 -8.91 -13.37
CA LEU A 98 -1.53 -8.10 -13.31
C LEU A 98 -2.69 -8.98 -12.79
N GLU A 99 -3.27 -8.60 -11.67
CA GLU A 99 -4.55 -9.12 -11.19
C GLU A 99 -5.68 -8.46 -11.98
N THR A 100 -6.40 -9.26 -12.76
CA THR A 100 -7.30 -8.75 -13.80
C THR A 100 -8.62 -8.21 -13.27
N LYS A 101 -9.08 -8.56 -12.07
CA LYS A 101 -10.36 -8.03 -11.55
C LYS A 101 -10.24 -6.60 -11.06
N ASN A 102 -9.19 -6.30 -10.30
CA ASN A 102 -8.95 -4.98 -9.71
C ASN A 102 -7.88 -4.18 -10.46
N GLN A 103 -7.29 -4.76 -11.51
CA GLN A 103 -6.24 -4.14 -12.32
C GLN A 103 -5.00 -3.74 -11.50
N MET A 104 -4.65 -4.55 -10.50
CA MET A 104 -3.50 -4.28 -9.62
C MET A 104 -2.27 -5.07 -10.08
N VAL A 105 -1.10 -4.42 -10.06
CA VAL A 105 0.17 -5.08 -10.33
C VAL A 105 0.81 -5.54 -9.03
N GLY A 106 1.27 -6.78 -9.01
CA GLY A 106 1.90 -7.35 -7.83
C GLY A 106 2.96 -8.40 -8.17
N VAL A 107 3.65 -8.86 -7.13
CA VAL A 107 4.68 -9.90 -7.23
C VAL A 107 4.19 -11.16 -6.53
N ILE A 108 4.32 -12.30 -7.22
CA ILE A 108 3.99 -13.60 -6.64
C ILE A 108 5.02 -13.95 -5.58
N VAL A 109 4.58 -14.11 -4.33
CA VAL A 109 5.43 -14.54 -3.21
C VAL A 109 5.18 -15.99 -2.78
N GLY A 110 4.17 -16.64 -3.36
CA GLY A 110 3.89 -18.04 -3.11
C GLY A 110 2.73 -18.57 -3.93
N TRP A 111 2.61 -19.89 -4.00
CA TRP A 111 1.49 -20.58 -4.61
C TRP A 111 1.09 -21.84 -3.84
N ASP A 112 -0.17 -22.25 -3.99
CA ASP A 112 -0.66 -23.58 -3.63
C ASP A 112 -1.33 -24.22 -4.85
N ALA A 113 -1.07 -25.51 -5.08
CA ALA A 113 -1.54 -26.24 -6.27
C ALA A 113 -3.05 -26.51 -6.26
N GLY A 114 -3.61 -26.68 -5.05
CA GLY A 114 -5.04 -26.81 -4.80
C GLY A 114 -5.45 -25.89 -3.66
N LEU A 115 -6.75 -25.73 -3.45
CA LEU A 115 -7.25 -24.83 -2.43
C LEU A 115 -6.96 -25.33 -1.02
N ARG A 116 -5.96 -24.72 -0.41
CA ARG A 116 -5.88 -24.55 1.03
C ARG A 116 -6.59 -23.24 1.38
N ALA A 117 -7.93 -23.20 1.29
CA ALA A 117 -8.80 -22.11 1.78
C ALA A 117 -10.20 -22.65 2.14
N PRO A 118 -11.12 -21.85 2.74
CA PRO A 118 -12.47 -22.29 3.13
C PRO A 118 -13.26 -22.93 1.96
N PRO A 119 -14.21 -23.84 2.24
CA PRO A 119 -14.77 -24.82 1.31
C PRO A 119 -15.53 -24.26 0.08
N GLU A 120 -15.73 -22.95 -0.02
CA GLU A 120 -16.51 -22.32 -1.09
C GLU A 120 -15.68 -22.02 -2.36
N ALA A 121 -14.35 -22.14 -2.31
CA ALA A 121 -13.50 -21.81 -3.43
C ALA A 121 -13.26 -23.00 -4.39
N LYS A 122 -13.01 -22.73 -5.67
CA LYS A 122 -12.79 -23.75 -6.72
C LYS A 122 -11.37 -24.32 -6.72
N ASP A 123 -11.23 -25.64 -6.63
CA ASP A 123 -9.94 -26.33 -6.57
C ASP A 123 -9.09 -26.05 -7.83
N THR A 124 -8.24 -25.05 -7.72
CA THR A 124 -7.41 -24.49 -8.78
C THR A 124 -6.15 -23.91 -8.11
N PRO A 125 -5.04 -23.75 -8.85
CA PRO A 125 -3.88 -23.08 -8.29
C PRO A 125 -4.21 -21.66 -7.86
N HIS A 126 -3.78 -21.32 -6.65
CA HIS A 126 -3.92 -19.98 -6.09
C HIS A 126 -2.55 -19.43 -5.73
N TYR A 127 -2.42 -18.11 -5.85
CA TYR A 127 -1.17 -17.40 -5.69
C TYR A 127 -1.31 -16.37 -4.58
N ARG A 128 -0.34 -16.34 -3.67
CA ARG A 128 -0.14 -15.25 -2.72
C ARG A 128 0.66 -14.16 -3.42
N ILE A 129 0.11 -12.96 -3.47
CA ILE A 129 0.66 -11.84 -4.23
C ILE A 129 0.77 -10.62 -3.33
N LEU A 130 1.92 -9.97 -3.35
CA LEU A 130 2.15 -8.66 -2.75
C LEU A 130 1.83 -7.57 -3.76
N PHE A 131 1.05 -6.57 -3.36
CA PHE A 131 0.69 -5.39 -4.13
C PHE A 131 1.10 -4.13 -3.36
N SER A 132 1.37 -3.05 -4.09
CA SER A 132 1.52 -1.72 -3.48
C SER A 132 0.21 -1.28 -2.84
N GLY A 133 0.29 -0.75 -1.62
CA GLY A 133 -0.84 -0.13 -0.93
C GLY A 133 -1.06 1.33 -1.36
N PRO A 134 -2.02 2.02 -0.72
CA PRO A 134 -2.34 3.42 -1.01
C PRO A 134 -1.17 4.37 -0.73
N ASP A 135 -0.34 4.03 0.25
CA ASP A 135 0.85 4.79 0.65
C ASP A 135 2.12 4.01 0.26
N ALA A 136 3.25 4.72 0.12
CA ALA A 136 4.51 4.14 -0.37
C ALA A 136 5.06 2.99 0.50
N SER A 137 4.76 3.00 1.80
CA SER A 137 5.17 1.97 2.76
C SER A 137 4.09 0.90 2.99
N SER A 138 2.89 1.09 2.45
CA SER A 138 1.75 0.22 2.69
C SER A 138 1.78 -0.94 1.70
N ILE A 139 1.47 -2.15 2.17
CA ILE A 139 1.35 -3.36 1.34
C ILE A 139 -0.06 -3.92 1.40
N LEU A 140 -0.51 -4.52 0.30
CA LEU A 140 -1.71 -5.34 0.25
C LEU A 140 -1.33 -6.77 -0.15
N ILE A 141 -1.88 -7.75 0.55
CA ILE A 141 -1.66 -9.17 0.24
C ILE A 141 -2.95 -9.76 -0.31
N GLY A 142 -2.88 -10.33 -1.52
CA GLY A 142 -4.00 -11.03 -2.13
C GLY A 142 -3.74 -12.53 -2.30
N TYR A 143 -4.81 -13.32 -2.22
CA TYR A 143 -4.79 -14.73 -2.57
C TYR A 143 -5.68 -14.98 -3.79
N ILE A 144 -5.03 -15.08 -4.95
CA ILE A 144 -5.68 -14.89 -6.24
C ILE A 144 -5.64 -16.19 -7.05
N PRO A 145 -6.76 -16.65 -7.64
CA PRO A 145 -6.76 -17.83 -8.49
C PRO A 145 -6.04 -17.57 -9.80
N GLN A 146 -5.39 -18.61 -10.33
CA GLN A 146 -4.58 -18.57 -11.56
C GLN A 146 -5.26 -17.85 -12.73
N GLN A 147 -6.57 -18.06 -12.93
CA GLN A 147 -7.29 -17.54 -14.09
C GLN A 147 -7.43 -16.00 -14.07
N ASN A 148 -7.21 -15.37 -12.91
CA ASN A 148 -7.29 -13.92 -12.78
C ASN A 148 -5.93 -13.24 -12.99
N LEU A 149 -4.86 -13.99 -13.29
CA LEU A 149 -3.51 -13.45 -13.41
C LEU A 149 -3.06 -13.36 -14.86
N LYS A 150 -2.35 -12.28 -15.17
CA LYS A 150 -1.60 -12.13 -16.43
C LYS A 150 -0.17 -11.77 -16.11
N LEU A 151 0.78 -12.43 -16.76
CA LEU A 151 2.20 -12.12 -16.61
C LEU A 151 2.52 -10.74 -17.17
N LEU A 152 3.27 -9.94 -16.41
CA LEU A 152 3.85 -8.68 -16.86
C LEU A 152 5.36 -8.88 -17.00
N LEU A 153 5.84 -8.75 -18.24
CA LEU A 153 7.25 -8.94 -18.57
C LEU A 153 8.01 -7.63 -18.44
N SER A 154 9.26 -7.72 -17.96
CA SER A 154 10.21 -6.60 -17.96
C SER A 154 9.69 -5.34 -17.26
N PHE A 155 8.89 -5.52 -16.20
CA PHE A 155 8.39 -4.46 -15.34
C PHE A 155 8.80 -4.76 -13.90
N GLU A 156 9.48 -3.81 -13.26
CA GLU A 156 9.91 -3.92 -11.86
C GLU A 156 9.05 -2.96 -11.02
N PRO A 157 8.02 -3.46 -10.31
CA PRO A 157 7.23 -2.64 -9.40
C PRO A 157 8.01 -2.34 -8.12
N GLU A 158 7.82 -1.13 -7.59
CA GLU A 158 8.28 -0.75 -6.27
C GLU A 158 7.18 -1.09 -5.25
N ILE A 159 7.41 -2.13 -4.45
CA ILE A 159 6.51 -2.59 -3.39
C ILE A 159 7.36 -2.71 -2.13
N ALA A 160 6.90 -2.09 -1.04
CA ALA A 160 7.57 -2.22 0.26
C ALA A 160 7.69 -3.70 0.66
N THR A 161 8.73 -4.02 1.44
CA THR A 161 9.01 -5.35 2.01
C THR A 161 9.36 -6.47 1.02
N LEU A 162 9.47 -6.20 -0.28
CA LEU A 162 9.93 -7.20 -1.26
C LEU A 162 11.32 -7.74 -0.94
N GLU A 163 12.18 -6.93 -0.33
CA GLU A 163 13.53 -7.29 0.10
C GLU A 163 13.57 -8.45 1.11
N HIS A 164 12.48 -8.69 1.85
CA HIS A 164 12.35 -9.83 2.75
C HIS A 164 12.17 -11.17 2.01
N TYR A 165 11.59 -11.12 0.81
CA TYR A 165 11.30 -12.28 -0.03
C TYR A 165 12.34 -12.48 -1.14
N PHE A 166 12.90 -11.38 -1.64
CA PHE A 166 13.72 -11.36 -2.84
C PHE A 166 15.01 -10.57 -2.63
N SER A 167 16.06 -10.97 -3.32
CA SER A 167 17.36 -10.30 -3.27
C SER A 167 17.48 -9.16 -4.29
N HIS A 168 16.98 -9.36 -5.51
CA HIS A 168 17.01 -8.38 -6.60
C HIS A 168 16.06 -8.79 -7.73
N PHE A 169 15.79 -7.86 -8.65
CA PHE A 169 15.13 -8.15 -9.93
C PHE A 169 16.17 -8.49 -11.00
N ASN A 170 15.97 -9.57 -11.76
CA ASN A 170 16.94 -10.03 -12.77
C ASN A 170 16.60 -9.59 -14.22
N GLY A 171 15.60 -8.72 -14.39
CA GLY A 171 15.09 -8.28 -15.69
C GLY A 171 13.87 -9.06 -16.21
N ASP A 172 13.56 -10.22 -15.61
CA ASP A 172 12.37 -11.02 -15.91
C ASP A 172 11.50 -11.23 -14.67
N LYS A 173 12.11 -11.63 -13.55
CA LYS A 173 11.45 -11.86 -12.27
C LYS A 173 12.34 -11.49 -11.09
N PHE A 174 11.76 -11.39 -9.90
CA PHE A 174 12.51 -11.27 -8.67
C PHE A 174 13.19 -12.59 -8.30
N VAL A 175 14.44 -12.51 -7.85
CA VAL A 175 15.25 -13.65 -7.42
C VAL A 175 15.00 -13.89 -5.94
N MET A 176 14.51 -15.08 -5.60
CA MET A 176 14.17 -15.47 -4.23
C MET A 176 15.36 -15.38 -3.28
N GLN A 177 15.09 -15.03 -2.03
CA GLN A 177 15.99 -15.29 -0.91
C GLN A 177 16.10 -16.81 -0.66
N GLU A 178 17.16 -17.25 0.03
CA GLU A 178 17.46 -18.68 0.25
C GLU A 178 16.27 -19.41 0.89
N TRP A 179 15.68 -18.84 1.95
CA TRP A 179 14.57 -19.45 2.68
C TRP A 179 13.33 -19.69 1.80
N LEU A 180 13.05 -18.78 0.86
CA LEU A 180 11.90 -18.89 -0.04
C LEU A 180 12.20 -19.90 -1.16
N GLN A 181 13.45 -19.97 -1.61
CA GLN A 181 13.90 -20.98 -2.55
C GLN A 181 13.84 -22.40 -1.95
N GLU A 182 14.10 -22.56 -0.65
CA GLU A 182 13.92 -23.86 0.02
C GLU A 182 12.46 -24.34 -0.01
N LEU A 183 11.51 -23.42 0.11
CA LEU A 183 10.07 -23.70 0.01
C LEU A 183 9.62 -23.97 -1.43
N TYR A 184 10.20 -23.24 -2.40
CA TYR A 184 9.85 -23.28 -3.82
C TYR A 184 11.08 -23.60 -4.70
N PRO A 185 11.69 -24.79 -4.57
CA PRO A 185 13.00 -25.09 -5.16
C PRO A 185 13.01 -25.18 -6.69
N GLU A 186 11.84 -25.34 -7.30
CA GLU A 186 11.66 -25.54 -8.73
C GLU A 186 11.19 -24.27 -9.46
N ASP A 187 11.14 -23.13 -8.77
CA ASP A 187 10.55 -21.87 -9.25
C ASP A 187 11.52 -20.88 -9.88
#